data_AF-A0A4U7D3T9-F1
#
_entry.id   AF-A0A4U7D3T9-F1
#
_cell.length_a   1.000
_cell.length_b   1.000
_cell.length_c   1.000
_cell.angle_alpha   90.00
_cell.angle_beta   90.00
_cell.angle_gamma   90.00
#
_symmetry.space_group_name_H-M   'P 1'
#
loop_
_entity.id
_entity.type
_entity.pdbx_description
1 polymer ?
#
loop_
_entity_poly.entity_id
_entity_poly.type
_entity_poly.pdbx_seq_one_letter_code
_entity_poly.pdbx_strand_id
1 'polypeptide(L)' 'IGIVFQRFHLLPALTAVENVALPLVQAGDSRRKRRDRATELLDAVGLDGRHKHRPGSLSGGEQQRVAIAR' A
#
# COMPACT_ATOMS: atom_id res chain seq x y z
N ILE A 1 -28.07 9.92 4.03
CA ILE A 1 -26.86 9.42 3.34
C ILE A 1 -25.81 9.17 4.41
N GLY A 2 -25.53 7.91 4.75
CA GLY A 2 -24.50 7.57 5.72
C GLY A 2 -23.18 7.29 4.99
N ILE A 3 -22.14 8.07 5.28
CA ILE A 3 -20.79 7.81 4.78
C ILE A 3 -20.12 6.87 5.79
N VAL A 4 -19.74 5.67 5.35
CA VAL A 4 -18.91 4.76 6.15
C VAL A 4 -17.45 5.15 5.94
N PHE A 5 -16.80 5.62 6.99
CA PHE A 5 -15.35 5.87 6.98
C PHE A 5 -14.63 4.56 7.28
N GLN A 6 -14.08 3.92 6.26
CA GLN A 6 -13.15 2.81 6.46
C GLN A 6 -11.76 3.39 6.78
N ARG A 7 -11.28 3.21 8.03
CA ARG A 7 -9.92 3.60 8.41
C ARG A 7 -8.97 2.44 8.13
N PHE A 8 -8.25 2.52 7.02
CA PHE A 8 -7.27 1.49 6.62
C PHE A 8 -5.89 1.65 7.29
N HIS A 9 -5.74 2.66 8.14
CA HIS A 9 -4.49 3.00 8.84
C HIS A 9 -3.26 3.11 7.92
N LEU A 10 -3.45 3.53 6.66
CA LEU A 10 -2.36 3.87 5.75
C LEU A 10 -1.71 5.19 6.17
N LEU A 11 -0.39 5.29 6.05
CA LEU A 11 0.34 6.53 6.29
C LEU A 11 0.16 7.46 5.08
N PRO A 12 -0.47 8.63 5.25
CA PRO A 12 -0.84 9.51 4.13
C PRO A 12 0.37 10.16 3.43
N ALA A 13 1.50 10.27 4.13
CA ALA A 13 2.75 10.79 3.59
C ALA A 13 3.42 9.82 2.60
N LEU A 14 3.09 8.53 2.69
CA LEU A 14 3.70 7.46 1.92
C LEU A 14 2.84 7.07 0.72
N THR A 15 3.49 6.60 -0.33
CA THR A 15 2.85 5.95 -1.47
C THR A 15 2.32 4.56 -1.10
N ALA A 16 1.53 3.94 -1.99
CA ALA A 16 1.04 2.58 -1.80
C ALA A 16 2.19 1.59 -1.61
N VAL A 17 3.22 1.64 -2.46
CA VAL A 17 4.39 0.74 -2.36
C VAL A 17 5.18 0.97 -1.07
N GLU A 18 5.26 2.21 -0.60
CA GLU A 18 5.96 2.52 0.65
C GLU A 18 5.15 2.06 1.86
N ASN A 19 3.82 2.18 1.84
CA ASN A 19 2.96 1.64 2.89
C ASN A 19 3.12 0.12 3.01
N VAL A 20 3.15 -0.60 1.88
CA VAL A 20 3.34 -2.06 1.85
C VAL A 20 4.78 -2.47 2.23
N ALA A 21 5.78 -1.65 1.94
CA ALA A 21 7.19 -1.94 2.25
C ALA A 21 7.59 -1.71 3.72
N LEU A 22 6.75 -1.06 4.54
CA LEU A 22 7.02 -0.77 5.95
C LEU A 22 7.33 -2.01 6.80
N PRO A 23 6.47 -3.06 6.85
CA PRO A 23 6.73 -4.24 7.67
C PRO A 23 7.99 -4.99 7.23
N LEU A 24 8.35 -4.93 5.95
CA LEU A 24 9.55 -5.57 5.42
C LEU A 24 10.86 -4.96 5.96
N VAL A 25 10.82 -3.74 6.54
CA VAL A 25 12.00 -3.11 7.18
C VAL A 25 12.57 -4.00 8.28
N GLN A 26 11.69 -4.67 9.05
CA GLN A 26 12.09 -5.50 10.18
C GLN A 26 12.79 -6.79 9.76
N ALA A 27 12.64 -7.21 8.50
CA ALA A 27 13.30 -8.38 7.95
C ALA A 27 14.78 -8.14 7.56
N GLY A 28 15.31 -6.92 7.75
CA GLY A 28 16.71 -6.58 7.39
C GLY A 28 16.96 -6.44 5.89
N ASP A 29 15.91 -6.48 5.07
CA ASP A 29 16.02 -6.43 3.61
C ASP A 29 16.45 -5.04 3.11
N SER A 30 17.31 -5.05 2.09
CA SER A 30 17.74 -3.82 1.40
C SER A 30 16.54 -3.03 0.88
N ARG A 31 16.67 -1.71 0.79
CA ARG A 31 15.60 -0.82 0.29
C ARG A 31 15.05 -1.27 -1.06
N ARG A 32 15.92 -1.74 -1.96
CA ARG A 32 15.52 -2.25 -3.28
C ARG A 32 14.66 -3.51 -3.13
N LYS A 33 15.15 -4.52 -2.40
CA LYS A 33 14.44 -5.79 -2.21
C LYS A 33 13.06 -5.59 -1.57
N ARG A 34 12.94 -4.70 -0.58
CA ARG A 34 11.65 -4.36 0.04
C ARG A 34 10.68 -3.71 -0.95
N ARG A 35 11.20 -2.83 -1.82
CA ARG A 35 10.38 -2.16 -2.84
C ARG A 35 9.91 -3.14 -3.91
N ASP A 36 10.79 -4.02 -4.36
CA ASP A 36 10.46 -5.05 -5.36
C ASP A 36 9.36 -5.97 -4.80
N ARG A 37 9.55 -6.47 -3.57
CA ARG A 37 8.55 -7.32 -2.90
C ARG A 37 7.22 -6.61 -2.66
N ALA A 38 7.25 -5.35 -2.24
CA ALA A 38 6.03 -4.56 -2.05
C ALA A 38 5.30 -4.29 -3.37
N THR A 39 6.03 -4.20 -4.49
CA THR A 39 5.44 -4.06 -5.82
C THR A 39 4.74 -5.35 -6.22
N GLU A 40 5.39 -6.50 -6.08
CA GLU A 40 4.77 -7.82 -6.33
C GLU A 40 3.48 -8.03 -5.53
N LEU A 41 3.48 -7.63 -4.25
CA LEU A 41 2.31 -7.75 -3.37
C LEU A 41 1.15 -6.85 -3.83
N LEU A 42 1.45 -5.64 -4.30
CA LEU A 42 0.44 -4.74 -4.86
C LEU A 42 -0.13 -5.28 -6.18
N ASP A 43 0.72 -5.82 -7.04
CA ASP A 43 0.29 -6.39 -8.32
C ASP A 43 -0.62 -7.62 -8.08
N ALA A 44 -0.29 -8.45 -7.08
CA ALA A 44 -1.10 -9.61 -6.69
C ALA A 44 -2.51 -9.24 -6.19
N VAL A 45 -2.71 -8.02 -5.66
CA VAL A 45 -4.02 -7.50 -5.27
C VAL A 45 -4.66 -6.62 -6.36
N GLY A 46 -4.17 -6.69 -7.60
CA GLY A 46 -4.72 -5.95 -8.73
C GLY A 46 -4.53 -4.43 -8.62
N LEU A 47 -3.39 -4.00 -8.10
CA LEU A 47 -2.99 -2.59 -7.99
C LEU A 47 -1.77 -2.26 -8.85
N ASP A 48 -1.59 -3.00 -9.96
CA ASP A 48 -0.61 -2.65 -10.98
C ASP A 48 -0.83 -1.19 -11.46
N GLY A 49 0.26 -0.47 -11.71
CA GLY A 49 0.24 0.95 -12.04
C GLY A 49 -0.14 1.90 -10.87
N ARG A 50 -0.61 1.40 -9.73
CA ARG A 50 -0.98 2.23 -8.56
C ARG A 50 0.12 2.41 -7.52
N HIS A 51 1.25 1.72 -7.65
CA HIS A 51 2.39 1.71 -6.73
C HIS A 51 2.82 3.09 -6.18
N LYS A 52 2.85 4.15 -7.03
CA LYS A 52 3.26 5.52 -6.64
C LYS A 52 2.15 6.41 -6.09
N HIS A 53 0.90 5.95 -6.08
CA HIS A 53 -0.23 6.77 -5.61
C HIS A 53 -0.21 6.86 -4.09
N ARG A 54 -0.56 8.04 -3.55
CA ARG A 54 -0.77 8.23 -2.11
C ARG A 54 -2.20 7.84 -1.73
N PRO A 55 -2.50 7.50 -0.46
CA PRO A 55 -3.83 7.07 -0.03
C PRO A 55 -4.97 8.00 -0.46
N GLY A 56 -4.77 9.33 -0.40
CA GLY A 56 -5.79 10.31 -0.83
C GLY A 56 -6.12 10.31 -2.32
N SER A 57 -5.32 9.64 -3.16
CA SER A 57 -5.54 9.48 -4.60
C SER A 57 -6.07 8.09 -4.99
N LEU A 58 -6.36 7.24 -4.00
CA LEU A 58 -6.89 5.90 -4.18
C LEU A 58 -8.36 5.87 -3.75
N SER A 59 -9.19 5.15 -4.49
CA SER A 59 -10.55 4.81 -4.07
C SER A 59 -10.54 4.02 -2.76
N GLY A 60 -11.66 3.99 -2.03
CA GLY A 60 -11.75 3.22 -0.78
C GLY A 60 -11.42 1.73 -0.98
N GLY A 61 -11.89 1.12 -2.07
CA GLY A 61 -11.55 -0.27 -2.41
C GLY A 61 -10.07 -0.48 -2.75
N GLU A 62 -9.42 0.48 -3.41
CA GLU A 62 -7.98 0.44 -3.64
C GLU A 62 -7.21 0.58 -2.31
N GLN A 63 -7.61 1.50 -1.42
CA GLN A 63 -7.00 1.66 -0.09
C GLN A 63 -7.14 0.39 0.76
N GLN A 64 -8.30 -0.29 0.69
CA GLN A 64 -8.49 -1.58 1.34
C GLN A 64 -7.49 -2.63 0.85
N ARG A 65 -7.29 -2.73 -0.47
CA ARG A 65 -6.34 -3.68 -1.05
C ARG A 65 -4.89 -3.34 -0.71
N VAL A 66 -4.52 -2.06 -0.63
CA VAL A 66 -3.20 -1.65 -0.10
C VAL A 66 -3.02 -2.12 1.35
N ALA A 67 -4.05 -1.99 2.19
CA ALA A 67 -3.98 -2.45 3.58
C ALA A 67 -3.94 -3.98 3.71
N ILE A 68 -4.54 -4.73 2.78
CA ILE A 68 -4.42 -6.19 2.70
C ILE A 68 -3.00 -6.61 2.28
N ALA A 69 -2.36 -5.85 1.38
CA ALA A 69 -1.03 -6.15 0.89
C ALA A 69 0.10 -5.80 1.89
N ARG A 70 -0.15 -4.88 2.83
CA ARG A 70 0.79 -4.45 3.87
C ARG A 70 0.86 -5.45 5.02
#